data_AF-A0A0N0MW42-F1
#
_entry.id   AF-A0A0N0MW42-F1
#
_cell.length_a   1.000
_cell.length_b   1.000
_cell.length_c   1.000
_cell.angle_alpha   90.00
_cell.angle_beta   90.00
_cell.angle_gamma   90.00
#
_symmetry.space_group_name_H-M   'P 1'
#
loop_
_entity.id
_entity.type
_entity.pdbx_description
1 polymer ?
#
loop_
_entity_poly.entity_id
_entity_poly.type
_entity_poly.pdbx_seq_one_letter_code
_entity_poly.pdbx_strand_id
1 'polypeptide(L)'
;MLPLDPQADRGRRAWVSCPNCNDSRGCAPCEQRRTCSDHWRYLLSNTGSLLHLQCPSCTHVWVHESGFGATRSLWNRITSGRPDPR
;
A
#
# COMPACT_ATOMS: atom_id res chain seq x y z
N MET A 1 2.24 3.62 30.18
CA MET A 1 1.50 3.17 28.98
C MET A 1 1.21 4.41 28.15
N LEU A 2 1.95 4.63 27.06
CA LEU A 2 1.64 5.74 26.15
C LEU A 2 0.33 5.41 25.43
N PRO A 3 -0.59 6.37 25.26
CA PRO A 3 -1.83 6.11 24.55
C PRO A 3 -1.48 5.75 23.10
N LEU A 4 -2.01 4.61 22.64
CA LEU A 4 -2.16 4.37 21.20
C LEU A 4 -2.74 5.65 20.59
N ASP A 5 -2.10 6.15 19.54
CA ASP A 5 -2.62 7.30 18.81
C ASP A 5 -4.11 7.05 18.52
N PRO A 6 -5.03 7.93 18.95
CA PRO A 6 -6.46 7.70 18.79
C PRO A 6 -6.89 7.65 17.31
N GLN A 7 -6.02 7.97 16.37
CA GLN A 7 -6.24 7.83 14.92
C GLN A 7 -5.68 6.53 14.34
N ALA A 8 -4.89 5.78 15.11
CA ALA A 8 -4.48 4.44 14.71
C ALA A 8 -5.74 3.55 14.67
N ASP A 9 -6.18 3.28 13.45
CA ASP A 9 -7.40 2.54 13.18
C ASP A 9 -7.14 1.06 13.53
N ARG A 10 -7.36 0.73 14.81
CA ARG A 10 -6.99 -0.57 15.43
C ARG A 10 -7.60 -1.79 14.73
N GLY A 11 -8.62 -1.59 13.88
CA GLY A 11 -9.21 -2.64 13.05
C GLY A 11 -8.61 -2.77 11.64
N ARG A 12 -7.79 -1.83 11.17
CA ARG A 12 -7.35 -1.77 9.77
C ARG A 12 -5.92 -2.28 9.60
N ARG A 13 -5.83 -3.39 8.89
CA ARG A 13 -4.58 -3.98 8.41
C ARG A 13 -4.43 -3.67 6.92
N ALA A 14 -3.21 -3.32 6.50
CA ALA A 14 -2.88 -3.14 5.09
C ALA A 14 -1.95 -4.26 4.61
N TRP A 15 -2.08 -4.68 3.35
CA TRP A 15 -1.26 -5.73 2.72
C TRP A 15 -0.32 -5.15 1.63
N VAL A 16 0.62 -4.28 2.01
CA VAL A 16 1.52 -3.50 1.11
C VAL A 16 3.03 -3.72 1.32
N SER A 17 3.80 -4.36 0.42
CA SER A 17 5.19 -4.81 0.72
C SER A 17 6.07 -3.74 1.37
N CYS A 18 6.77 -4.09 2.46
CA CYS A 18 7.64 -3.15 3.14
C CYS A 18 8.84 -2.84 2.23
N PRO A 19 9.11 -1.56 1.90
CA PRO A 19 10.22 -1.22 1.02
C PRO A 19 11.60 -1.44 1.65
N ASN A 20 11.67 -1.54 2.98
CA ASN A 20 12.92 -1.66 3.72
C ASN A 20 13.35 -3.13 3.90
N CYS A 21 12.53 -3.93 4.59
CA CYS A 21 12.89 -5.32 4.91
C CYS A 21 12.35 -6.34 3.90
N ASN A 22 11.38 -5.96 3.08
CA ASN A 22 10.67 -6.85 2.14
C ASN A 22 10.32 -8.22 2.77
N ASP A 23 9.78 -8.19 3.98
CA ASP A 23 9.46 -9.35 4.80
C ASP A 23 8.49 -10.33 4.12
N SER A 24 7.67 -9.83 3.20
CA SER A 24 6.77 -10.64 2.38
C SER A 24 7.45 -11.54 1.34
N ARG A 25 8.77 -11.41 1.13
CA ARG A 25 9.51 -12.16 0.10
C ARG A 25 9.61 -13.64 0.46
N GLY A 26 9.23 -14.54 -0.46
CA GLY A 26 9.19 -15.97 -0.20
C GLY A 26 7.91 -16.45 0.49
N CYS A 27 6.94 -15.56 0.73
CA CYS A 27 5.62 -15.96 1.19
C CYS A 27 4.68 -16.19 0.01
N ALA A 28 4.31 -17.46 -0.23
CA ALA A 28 3.44 -17.85 -1.33
C ALA A 28 2.16 -17.01 -1.50
N PRO A 29 1.35 -16.71 -0.45
CA PRO A 29 0.18 -15.84 -0.61
C PRO A 29 0.55 -14.40 -0.98
N CYS A 30 1.63 -13.84 -0.42
CA CYS A 30 2.03 -12.45 -0.73
C CYS A 30 2.55 -12.30 -2.16
N GLU A 31 3.29 -13.29 -2.65
CA GLU A 31 3.75 -13.33 -4.05
C GLU A 31 2.58 -13.46 -5.03
N GLN A 32 1.52 -14.17 -4.63
CA GLN A 32 0.25 -14.24 -5.35
C GLN A 32 -0.64 -13.00 -5.17
N ARG A 33 -0.15 -11.93 -4.50
CA ARG A 33 -0.92 -10.72 -4.16
C ARG A 33 -2.20 -11.01 -3.37
N ARG A 34 -2.20 -12.09 -2.59
CA ARG A 34 -3.29 -12.46 -1.68
C ARG A 34 -3.06 -11.88 -0.28
N THR A 35 -4.14 -11.74 0.46
CA THR A 35 -4.09 -11.38 1.87
C THR A 35 -3.50 -12.53 2.69
N CYS A 36 -2.56 -12.22 3.57
CA CYS A 36 -1.88 -13.16 4.45
C CYS A 36 -2.09 -12.74 5.91
N SER A 37 -2.25 -13.69 6.82
CA SER A 37 -2.38 -13.45 8.26
C SER A 37 -1.09 -12.95 8.91
N ASP A 38 0.06 -13.30 8.33
CA ASP A 38 1.38 -12.99 8.88
C ASP A 38 1.92 -11.66 8.34
N HIS A 39 1.81 -11.44 7.03
CA HIS A 39 2.37 -10.26 6.39
C HIS A 39 1.33 -9.16 6.22
N TRP A 40 1.21 -8.31 7.25
CA TRP A 40 0.31 -7.16 7.29
C TRP A 40 0.99 -5.97 7.98
N ARG A 41 0.44 -4.77 7.77
CA ARG A 41 1.03 -3.49 8.19
C ARG A 41 0.03 -2.76 9.05
N TYR A 42 0.50 -2.11 10.10
CA TYR A 42 -0.33 -1.24 10.91
C TYR A 42 -0.66 0.00 10.09
N LEU A 43 -1.95 0.27 9.91
CA LEU A 43 -2.41 1.53 9.35
C LEU A 43 -2.48 2.57 10.49
N LEU A 44 -1.55 3.51 10.48
CA LEU A 44 -1.48 4.58 11.47
C LEU A 44 -2.48 5.69 11.17
N SER A 45 -2.59 6.07 9.89
CA SER A 45 -3.53 7.09 9.41
C SER A 45 -3.77 6.92 7.92
N ASN A 46 -4.88 7.46 7.42
CA ASN A 46 -5.19 7.53 6.00
C ASN A 46 -5.63 8.96 5.65
N THR A 47 -4.92 9.58 4.71
CA THR A 47 -5.29 10.87 4.11
C THR A 47 -5.62 10.66 2.62
N GLY A 48 -6.91 10.48 2.31
CA GLY A 48 -7.38 10.25 0.94
C GLY A 48 -6.93 8.90 0.37
N SER A 49 -6.00 8.92 -0.59
CA SER A 49 -5.36 7.73 -1.18
C SER A 49 -4.05 7.35 -0.49
N LEU A 50 -3.54 8.22 0.41
CA LEU A 50 -2.27 8.04 1.11
C LEU A 50 -2.47 7.31 2.44
N LEU A 51 -1.86 6.14 2.56
CA LEU A 51 -1.86 5.30 3.74
C LEU A 51 -0.54 5.48 4.49
N HIS A 52 -0.60 5.88 5.75
CA HIS A 52 0.56 5.92 6.63
C HIS A 52 0.69 4.55 7.30
N LEU A 53 1.73 3.81 6.94
CA LEU A 53 1.91 2.41 7.30
C LEU A 53 3.13 2.22 8.18
N GLN A 54 3.06 1.27 9.10
CA GLN A 54 4.18 0.78 9.88
C GLN A 54 4.35 -0.73 9.72
N CYS A 55 5.58 -1.15 9.46
CA CYS A 55 5.95 -2.56 9.37
C CYS A 55 6.11 -3.15 10.79
N PRO A 56 5.46 -4.27 11.13
CA PRO A 56 5.67 -4.94 12.41
C PRO A 56 7.08 -5.54 12.55
N SER A 57 7.69 -5.97 11.44
CA SER A 57 8.96 -6.71 11.43
C SER A 57 10.18 -5.80 11.62
N CYS A 58 10.20 -4.63 10.99
CA CYS A 58 11.35 -3.70 11.06
C CYS A 58 11.01 -2.33 11.65
N THR A 59 9.76 -2.11 12.08
CA THR A 59 9.26 -0.82 12.62
C THR A 59 9.38 0.38 11.67
N HIS A 60 9.73 0.15 10.40
CA HIS A 60 9.79 1.20 9.39
C HIS A 60 8.41 1.80 9.14
N VAL A 61 8.33 3.13 9.18
CA VAL A 61 7.12 3.91 8.91
C VAL A 61 7.27 4.57 7.55
N TRP A 62 6.27 4.44 6.68
CA TRP A 62 6.26 5.05 5.36
C TRP A 62 4.85 5.43 4.92
N VAL A 63 4.79 6.26 3.89
CA VAL A 63 3.52 6.61 3.22
C VAL A 63 3.40 5.78 1.95
N HIS A 64 2.26 5.12 1.78
CA HIS A 64 1.93 4.33 0.59
C HIS A 64 0.70 4.90 -0.11
N GLU A 65 0.83 5.14 -1.41
CA GLU A 65 -0.29 5.51 -2.26
C GLU A 65 -1.03 4.24 -2.70
N SER A 66 -2.29 4.10 -2.26
CA SER A 66 -3.08 2.87 -2.43
C SER A 66 -3.83 2.78 -3.76
N GLY A 67 -3.94 3.87 -4.51
CA GLY A 67 -4.78 3.99 -5.71
C GLY A 67 -6.29 3.99 -5.42
N PHE A 68 -6.72 3.74 -4.18
CA PHE A 68 -8.13 3.76 -3.79
C PHE A 68 -8.61 5.22 -3.78
N GLY A 69 -9.60 5.52 -4.63
CA GLY A 69 -10.05 6.90 -4.91
C GLY A 69 -9.30 7.60 -6.05
N ALA A 70 -8.22 7.02 -6.58
CA ALA A 70 -7.47 7.56 -7.72
C ALA A 70 -8.01 7.01 -9.06
N THR A 71 -9.30 7.20 -9.33
CA THR A 71 -9.90 6.93 -10.65
C THR A 71 -9.49 7.98 -11.72
N ARG A 72 -8.30 8.60 -11.61
CA ARG A 72 -7.91 9.75 -12.45
C ARG A 72 -6.47 9.72 -12.98
N SER A 73 -5.90 8.55 -13.29
CA SER A 73 -4.63 8.53 -14.05
C SER A 73 -4.45 7.36 -15.02
N LEU A 74 -5.53 6.63 -15.38
CA LEU A 74 -5.54 5.71 -16.52
C LEU A 74 -5.68 6.42 -17.89
N TRP A 75 -5.74 7.75 -17.94
CA TRP A 75 -5.92 8.50 -19.19
C TRP A 75 -4.63 8.90 -19.93
N ASN A 76 -3.44 8.71 -19.34
CA ASN A 76 -2.18 9.11 -19.99
C ASN A 76 -1.48 8.00 -20.81
N ARG A 77 -2.12 6.86 -21.07
CA ARG A 77 -1.52 5.78 -21.90
C ARG A 77 -2.21 5.54 -23.24
N ILE A 78 -3.37 6.14 -23.52
CA ILE A 78 -4.18 5.77 -24.71
C ILE A 78 -3.98 6.70 -25.92
N THR A 79 -3.36 7.88 -25.78
CA THR A 79 -3.26 8.84 -26.91
C THR A 79 -2.00 8.72 -27.77
N SER A 80 -0.99 7.92 -27.40
CA SER A 80 0.19 7.66 -28.25
C SER A 80 -0.06 6.47 -29.18
N GLY A 81 -1.10 6.57 -29.98
CA GLY A 81 -1.52 5.48 -30.87
C GLY A 81 -2.32 6.00 -32.05
N ARG A 82 -1.75 6.91 -32.84
CA ARG A 82 -2.31 7.25 -34.14
C ARG A 82 -1.17 7.34 -35.17
N PRO A 83 -0.98 6.33 -36.04
CA PRO A 83 -0.16 6.51 -37.22
C PRO A 83 -0.86 7.50 -38.17
N ASP A 84 -0.09 8.48 -38.61
CA ASP A 84 -0.38 9.42 -39.68
C ASP A 84 -0.56 8.66 -41.01
N PRO A 85 -1.67 8.85 -41.74
CA PRO A 85 -1.76 8.43 -43.12
C PRO A 85 -1.55 9.66 -44.01
N ARG A 86 -0.33 9.80 -44.55
CA ARG A 86 -0.07 10.56 -45.78
C ARG A 86 0.87 9.77 -46.68
#